data_AF-A0A1G5V5U0-F1
#
_entry.id   AF-A0A1G5V5U0-F1
#
_cell.length_a   1.000
_cell.length_b   1.000
_cell.length_c   1.000
_cell.angle_alpha   90.00
_cell.angle_beta   90.00
_cell.angle_gamma   90.00
#
_symmetry.space_group_name_H-M   'P 1'
#
loop_
_entity.id
_entity.type
_entity.pdbx_description
1 polymer ?
#
loop_
_entity_poly.entity_id
_entity_poly.type
_entity_poly.pdbx_seq_one_letter_code
_entity_poly.pdbx_strand_id
1 'polypeptide(L)' 'MCPRCGSRKVKWIIPQNWSTWQCFDCDYTGPIIEGDEELSAEIHEAYVNGDYEEIPEEEDFEDDDDLDELD' A
#
# COMPACT_ATOMS: atom_id res chain seq x y z
N MET A 1 -6.41 -7.42 -5.46
CA MET A 1 -7.45 -6.42 -5.13
C MET A 1 -6.79 -5.10 -4.74
N CYS A 2 -7.54 -3.99 -4.76
CA CYS A 2 -7.08 -2.69 -4.32
C CYS A 2 -6.97 -2.65 -2.79
N PRO A 3 -5.79 -2.35 -2.23
CA PRO A 3 -5.62 -2.30 -0.77
C PRO A 3 -6.34 -1.12 -0.11
N ARG A 4 -6.78 -0.13 -0.89
CA ARG A 4 -7.40 1.08 -0.37
C ARG A 4 -8.91 0.94 -0.16
N CYS A 5 -9.61 0.32 -1.11
CA CYS A 5 -11.08 0.28 -1.13
C CYS A 5 -11.66 -1.13 -1.29
N GLY A 6 -10.80 -2.16 -1.30
CA GLY A 6 -11.19 -3.55 -1.52
C GLY A 6 -11.51 -3.90 -2.97
N SER A 7 -11.64 -2.94 -3.88
CA SER A 7 -12.10 -3.22 -5.25
C SER A 7 -11.20 -4.21 -6.01
N ARG A 8 -11.84 -5.13 -6.74
CA ARG A 8 -11.17 -6.02 -7.70
C ARG A 8 -10.99 -5.39 -9.08
N LYS A 9 -11.52 -4.19 -9.32
CA LYS A 9 -11.39 -3.45 -10.59
C LYS A 9 -10.03 -2.76 -10.70
N VAL A 10 -8.97 -3.57 -10.68
CA VAL A 10 -7.57 -3.12 -10.85
C VAL A 10 -7.06 -3.53 -12.22
N LYS A 11 -6.33 -2.64 -12.91
CA LYS A 11 -5.67 -2.96 -14.19
C LYS A 11 -4.22 -2.50 -14.21
N TRP A 12 -3.38 -3.28 -14.88
CA TRP A 12 -2.02 -2.88 -15.20
C TRP A 12 -2.06 -1.95 -16.41
N ILE A 13 -1.68 -0.69 -16.22
CA ILE A 13 -1.79 0.35 -17.26
C ILE A 13 -0.44 0.98 -17.66
N ILE A 14 0.65 0.72 -16.91
CA ILE A 14 1.97 1.29 -17.19
C ILE A 14 2.93 0.17 -17.61
N PRO A 15 3.12 -0.10 -18.91
CA PRO A 15 3.93 -1.22 -19.37
C PRO A 15 5.43 -1.15 -19.01
N GLN A 16 5.94 0.06 -18.74
CA GLN A 16 7.32 0.28 -18.28
C GLN A 16 7.50 0.11 -16.77
N ASN A 17 6.40 0.14 -16.00
CA ASN A 17 6.41 -0.01 -14.55
C ASN A 17 5.76 -1.35 -14.21
N TRP A 18 6.59 -2.38 -14.09
CA TRP A 18 6.13 -3.67 -13.58
C TRP A 18 5.54 -3.49 -12.18
N SER A 19 4.56 -4.33 -11.84
CA SER A 19 3.94 -4.36 -10.50
C SER A 19 3.15 -3.10 -10.09
N THR A 20 2.90 -2.15 -10.99
CA THR A 20 2.08 -0.95 -10.69
C THR A 20 0.69 -1.04 -11.30
N TRP A 21 -0.34 -1.16 -10.48
CA TRP A 21 -1.74 -1.30 -10.91
C TRP A 21 -2.54 -0.04 -10.60
N GLN A 22 -3.53 0.26 -11.42
CA GLN A 22 -4.50 1.32 -11.16
C GLN A 22 -5.86 0.71 -10.78
N CYS A 23 -6.43 1.17 -9.67
CA CYS A 23 -7.80 0.91 -9.27
C CYS A 23 -8.75 1.89 -9.95
N PHE A 24 -9.83 1.38 -10.55
CA PHE A 24 -10.82 2.18 -11.29
C PHE A 24 -11.98 2.70 -10.44
N ASP A 25 -12.07 2.28 -9.16
CA ASP A 25 -13.11 2.78 -8.25
C ASP A 25 -12.61 3.92 -7.34
N CYS A 26 -11.31 3.96 -7.00
CA CYS A 26 -10.76 4.96 -6.06
C CYS A 26 -9.46 5.65 -6.52
N ASP A 27 -9.11 5.49 -7.81
CA ASP A 27 -7.92 6.06 -8.46
C ASP A 27 -6.56 5.70 -7.83
N TYR A 28 -6.54 4.76 -6.88
CA TYR A 28 -5.31 4.25 -6.28
C TYR A 28 -4.38 3.67 -7.34
N THR A 29 -3.12 4.12 -7.34
CA THR A 29 -2.08 3.63 -8.25
C THR A 29 -0.92 3.10 -7.42
N GLY A 30 -0.62 1.81 -7.53
CA GLY A 30 0.39 1.16 -6.70
C GLY A 30 0.33 -0.37 -6.74
N PRO A 31 1.01 -1.04 -5.80
CA PRO A 31 0.93 -2.49 -5.65
C PRO A 31 -0.49 -2.96 -5.28
N ILE A 32 -0.81 -4.20 -5.62
CA ILE A 32 -2.06 -4.86 -5.22
C ILE A 32 -1.77 -5.98 -4.25
N ILE A 33 -2.77 -6.35 -3.47
CA ILE A 33 -2.70 -7.50 -2.56
C ILE A 33 -3.52 -8.66 -3.12
N GLU A 34 -3.11 -9.88 -2.82
CA GLU A 34 -3.93 -11.07 -3.02
C GLU A 34 -4.87 -11.25 -1.82
N GLY A 35 -6.10 -11.71 -2.05
CA GLY A 35 -7.04 -11.94 -0.97
C GLY A 35 -8.43 -12.35 -1.44
N ASP A 36 -9.19 -12.90 -0.50
CA ASP A 36 -10.52 -13.49 -0.72
C ASP A 36 -11.65 -12.45 -0.74
N GLU A 37 -12.89 -12.94 -0.83
CA GLU A 37 -14.08 -12.06 -0.85
C GLU A 37 -14.35 -11.42 0.52
N GLU A 38 -14.10 -12.15 1.60
CA GLU A 38 -14.26 -11.66 2.98
C GLU A 38 -13.33 -10.46 3.25
N LEU A 39 -12.02 -10.64 3.02
CA LEU A 39 -11.04 -9.56 3.17
C LEU A 39 -11.37 -8.34 2.29
N SER A 40 -11.86 -8.59 1.06
CA SER A 40 -12.28 -7.52 0.17
C SER A 40 -13.44 -6.71 0.73
N ALA A 41 -14.37 -7.35 1.44
CA ALA A 41 -15.53 -6.70 2.06
C ALA A 41 -15.11 -5.93 3.32
N GLU A 42 -14.24 -6.49 4.16
CA GLU A 42 -13.69 -5.82 5.34
C GLU A 42 -12.97 -4.51 4.97
N ILE A 43 -12.08 -4.55 3.96
CA ILE A 43 -11.37 -3.37 3.48
C ILE A 43 -12.35 -2.34 2.90
N HIS A 44 -13.39 -2.81 2.20
CA HIS A 44 -14.40 -1.92 1.65
C HIS A 44 -15.21 -1.22 2.74
N GLU A 45 -15.62 -1.94 3.78
CA GLU A 45 -16.36 -1.39 4.91
C GLU A 45 -15.53 -0.33 5.65
N ALA A 46 -14.27 -0.64 5.97
CA ALA A 46 -13.34 0.31 6.59
C ALA A 46 -13.15 1.58 5.72
N TYR A 47 -13.03 1.41 4.39
CA TYR A 47 -12.93 2.54 3.46
C TYR A 47 -14.18 3.44 3.45
N VAL A 48 -15.38 2.85 3.52
CA VAL A 48 -16.65 3.59 3.52
C VAL A 48 -16.88 4.30 4.86
N ASN A 49 -16.53 3.66 5.96
CA ASN A 49 -16.66 4.22 7.30
C ASN A 49 -15.61 5.31 7.60
N GLY A 50 -14.51 5.33 6.82
CA GLY A 50 -13.40 6.25 7.04
C GLY A 50 -12.52 5.86 8.23
N ASP A 51 -12.53 4.57 8.59
CA ASP A 51 -11.72 4.01 9.66
C ASP A 51 -10.27 3.82 9.14
N TYR A 52 -9.55 4.93 8.97
CA TYR A 52 -8.11 4.89 8.69
C TYR A 52 -7.35 4.93 10.02
N GLU A 53 -6.53 3.92 10.28
CA GLU A 53 -5.50 4.04 11.31
C GLU A 53 -4.36 4.89 10.75
N GLU A 54 -4.09 6.03 11.40
CA GLU A 54 -2.86 6.78 11.15
C GLU A 54 -1.67 5.91 11.55
N ILE A 55 -0.85 5.55 10.56
CA ILE A 55 0.43 4.90 10.83
C ILE A 55 1.30 5.96 11.52
N PRO A 56 1.78 5.74 12.76
CA PRO A 56 2.68 6.69 13.39
C PRO A 56 3.92 6.88 12.52
N GLU A 57 4.33 8.14 12.37
CA GLU A 57 5.53 8.50 11.62
C GLU A 57 6.73 7.84 12.32
N GLU A 58 7.45 6.95 11.63
CA GLU A 58 8.65 6.34 12.22
C GLU A 58 9.70 7.45 12.43
N GLU A 59 10.20 7.59 13.67
CA GLU A 59 11.32 8.49 13.95
C GLU A 59 12.53 8.06 13.11
N ASP A 60 13.11 9.02 12.39
CA ASP A 60 14.32 8.86 11.57
C ASP A 60 15.40 8.19 12.44
N PHE A 61 15.75 6.95 12.09
CA PHE A 61 16.80 6.21 12.80
C PHE A 61 18.13 6.89 12.46
N GLU A 62 18.66 7.72 13.37
CA GLU A 62 19.99 8.32 13.21
C GLU A 62 21.02 7.18 13.10
N ASP A 63 21.63 7.04 11.91
CA ASP A 63 22.75 6.14 11.64
C ASP A 63 23.96 6.59 12.49
N ASP A 64 24.15 5.97 13.66
CA ASP A 64 25.38 6.08 14.46
C ASP A 64 26.46 5.20 13.80
N ASP A 65 26.95 5.64 12.64
CA ASP A 65 28.09 5.05 11.94
C ASP A 65 29.36 5.83 12.35
N ASP A 66 29.76 5.74 13.63
CA ASP A 66 31.10 6.16 14.08
C ASP A 66 32.12 5.06 13.72
N LEU A 67 32.43 5.04 12.43
CA LEU A 67 33.68 4.64 11.76
C LEU A 67 34.77 3.99 12.65
N ASP A 68 34.82 2.66 12.66
CA ASP A 68 36.01 1.89 13.11
C ASP A 68 37.22 2.17 12.17
N GLU A 69 38.05 3.16 12.50
CA GLU A 69 39.41 3.28 11.94
C GLU A 69 40.34 2.24 12.60
N LEU A 70 40.48 1.07 11.96
CA LEU A 70 41.59 0.13 12.18
C LEU A 70 42.68 0.33 11.12
N ASP A 71 43.85 0.86 11.53
CA ASP A 71 45.16 0.61 10.90
C ASP A 71 46.24 0.34 11.98
#